data_AF-A0A2G8JLB9-F1
#
_entry.id   AF-A0A2G8JLB9-F1
#
_cell.length_a   1.000
_cell.length_b   1.000
_cell.length_c   1.000
_cell.angle_alpha   90.00
_cell.angle_beta   90.00
_cell.angle_gamma   90.00
#
_symmetry.space_group_name_H-M   'P 1'
#
loop_
_entity.id
_entity.type
_entity.pdbx_description
1 polymer ?
#
loop_
_entity_poly.entity_id
_entity_poly.type
_entity_poly.pdbx_seq_one_letter_code
_entity_poly.pdbx_strand_id
1 'polypeptide(L)'
;MGQGLHTKIIQVASRCLGVPTSKIHISEANTDKVPNTPPTAASISTDINGMAVKKACQAMKERLEPYMYANPKGNWEDWVRAAYIDRVSLSVTGFHKVEDLHYDWEKNVGRPYDYFSFGTAATEVEIDCLTGDHHVIKTHIVMDVGDSLNPAIDVGQIEGGFIQGYGMFVLEDHQITPRVI
;
A
#
# COMPACT_ATOMS: atom_id res chain seq x y z
N MET A 1 -8.81 -1.32 -5.06
CA MET A 1 -10.08 -0.78 -4.53
C MET A 1 -10.02 0.75 -4.34
N GLY A 2 -9.28 1.50 -5.17
CA GLY A 2 -9.18 2.96 -5.06
C GLY A 2 -8.01 3.49 -4.22
N GLN A 3 -7.41 2.67 -3.36
CA GLN A 3 -6.29 3.08 -2.48
C GLN A 3 -4.93 3.27 -3.18
N GLY A 4 -4.88 3.15 -4.52
CA GLY A 4 -3.66 3.38 -5.30
C GLY A 4 -2.53 2.36 -5.13
N LEU A 5 -2.84 1.13 -4.69
CA LEU A 5 -1.83 0.08 -4.46
C LEU A 5 -0.95 -0.19 -5.70
N HIS A 6 -1.55 -0.42 -6.88
CA HIS A 6 -0.78 -0.67 -8.10
C HIS A 6 0.16 0.49 -8.46
N THR A 7 -0.29 1.74 -8.27
CA THR A 7 0.55 2.93 -8.48
C THR A 7 1.78 2.90 -7.58
N LYS A 8 1.61 2.62 -6.28
CA LYS A 8 2.73 2.52 -5.33
C LYS A 8 3.67 1.37 -5.68
N ILE A 9 3.15 0.22 -6.09
CA ILE A 9 3.98 -0.93 -6.48
C ILE A 9 4.81 -0.62 -7.75
N ILE A 10 4.22 0.07 -8.73
CA ILE A 10 4.96 0.53 -9.92
C ILE A 10 6.07 1.51 -9.52
N GLN A 11 5.82 2.44 -8.58
CA GLN A 11 6.83 3.37 -8.06
C GLN A 11 7.99 2.62 -7.36
N VAL A 12 7.67 1.60 -6.55
CA VAL A 12 8.68 0.74 -5.90
C VAL A 12 9.53 0.02 -6.95
N ALA A 13 8.89 -0.63 -7.93
CA ALA A 13 9.59 -1.34 -8.99
C ALA A 13 10.47 -0.42 -9.84
N SER A 14 9.97 0.78 -10.19
CA SER A 14 10.70 1.81 -10.93
C SER A 14 11.98 2.22 -10.21
N ARG A 15 11.88 2.52 -8.90
CA ARG A 15 13.04 2.87 -8.08
C ARG A 15 14.02 1.70 -7.94
N CYS A 16 13.52 0.47 -7.75
CA CYS A 16 14.38 -0.70 -7.54
C CYS A 16 15.16 -1.06 -8.81
N LEU A 17 14.50 -1.07 -9.96
CA LEU A 17 15.10 -1.42 -11.26
C LEU A 17 15.87 -0.25 -11.89
N GLY A 18 15.59 1.00 -11.49
CA GLY A 18 16.21 2.19 -12.07
C GLY A 18 15.66 2.54 -13.46
N VAL A 19 14.40 2.22 -13.73
CA VAL A 19 13.73 2.47 -15.02
C VAL A 19 12.51 3.37 -14.82
N PRO A 20 12.10 4.17 -15.82
CA PRO A 20 10.89 4.98 -15.70
C PRO A 20 9.64 4.11 -15.55
N THR A 21 8.64 4.63 -14.84
CA THR A 21 7.35 3.94 -14.60
C THR A 21 6.62 3.57 -15.89
N SER A 22 6.85 4.29 -17.00
CA SER A 22 6.32 3.97 -18.32
C SER A 22 6.78 2.63 -18.90
N LYS A 23 7.87 2.05 -18.37
CA LYS A 23 8.34 0.70 -18.74
C LYS A 23 7.77 -0.41 -17.86
N ILE A 24 6.95 -0.07 -16.87
CA ILE A 24 6.41 -1.01 -15.88
C ILE A 24 4.89 -1.04 -16.01
N HIS A 25 4.34 -2.24 -16.08
CA HIS A 25 2.92 -2.44 -16.24
C HIS A 25 2.42 -3.52 -15.27
N ILE A 26 1.27 -3.27 -14.65
CA ILE A 26 0.51 -4.24 -13.87
C ILE A 26 -0.83 -4.39 -14.56
N SER A 27 -1.18 -5.62 -14.95
CA SER A 27 -2.47 -5.92 -15.58
C SER A 27 -3.56 -6.09 -14.52
N GLU A 28 -3.47 -7.17 -13.74
CA GLU A 28 -4.48 -7.54 -12.74
C GLU A 28 -3.86 -8.44 -11.66
N ALA A 29 -4.61 -8.67 -10.58
CA ALA A 29 -4.29 -9.68 -9.58
C ALA A 29 -5.00 -10.99 -9.93
N ASN A 30 -4.25 -12.07 -10.11
CA ASN A 30 -4.79 -13.38 -10.51
C ASN A 30 -4.08 -14.53 -9.75
N THR A 31 -4.85 -15.52 -9.31
CA THR A 31 -4.37 -16.65 -8.50
C THR A 31 -3.52 -17.63 -9.29
N ASP A 32 -3.59 -17.60 -10.62
CA ASP A 32 -2.69 -18.36 -11.50
C ASP A 32 -1.27 -17.76 -11.55
N LYS A 33 -1.11 -16.48 -11.22
CA LYS A 33 0.20 -15.79 -11.17
C LYS A 33 0.77 -15.75 -9.75
N VAL A 34 -0.07 -15.42 -8.77
CA VAL A 34 0.33 -15.32 -7.36
C VAL A 34 -0.66 -16.13 -6.52
N PRO A 35 -0.33 -17.40 -6.19
CA PRO A 35 -1.22 -18.25 -5.39
C PRO A 35 -1.16 -17.88 -3.91
N ASN A 36 -2.18 -18.31 -3.15
CA ASN A 36 -2.23 -18.25 -1.68
C ASN A 36 -2.03 -16.84 -1.09
N THR A 37 -2.48 -15.80 -1.78
CA THR A 37 -2.42 -14.42 -1.28
C THR A 37 -3.41 -14.20 -0.14
N PRO A 38 -3.01 -13.51 0.95
CA PRO A 38 -3.97 -13.04 1.95
C PRO A 38 -4.90 -11.97 1.34
N PRO A 39 -6.03 -11.67 2.00
CA PRO A 39 -6.89 -10.57 1.57
C PRO A 39 -6.15 -9.23 1.60
N THR A 40 -6.52 -8.32 0.70
CA THR A 40 -6.05 -6.93 0.73
C THR A 40 -6.76 -6.19 1.87
N ALA A 41 -6.16 -6.20 3.05
CA ALA A 41 -6.76 -5.70 4.29
C ALA A 41 -5.68 -5.22 5.29
N ALA A 42 -6.14 -4.85 6.50
CA ALA A 42 -5.30 -4.48 7.65
C ALA A 42 -4.30 -3.35 7.41
N SER A 43 -4.51 -2.53 6.38
CA SER A 43 -3.66 -1.39 6.01
C SER A 43 -2.20 -1.72 5.65
N ILE A 44 -1.80 -3.00 5.60
CA ILE A 44 -0.41 -3.44 5.33
C ILE A 44 -0.13 -3.80 3.87
N SER A 45 -1.13 -3.61 2.99
CA SER A 45 -1.06 -4.14 1.61
C SER A 45 0.07 -3.52 0.80
N THR A 46 0.38 -2.23 1.02
CA THR A 46 1.52 -1.57 0.36
C THR A 46 2.84 -2.17 0.84
N ASP A 47 2.97 -2.46 2.12
CA ASP A 47 4.23 -2.85 2.73
C ASP A 47 4.63 -4.26 2.31
N ILE A 48 3.72 -5.21 2.46
CA ILE A 48 4.01 -6.62 2.15
C ILE A 48 4.23 -6.83 0.65
N ASN A 49 3.40 -6.22 -0.20
CA ASN A 49 3.55 -6.35 -1.65
C ASN A 49 4.73 -5.52 -2.16
N GLY A 50 4.97 -4.34 -1.59
CA GLY A 50 6.12 -3.50 -1.91
C GLY A 50 7.43 -4.21 -1.61
N MET A 51 7.54 -4.87 -0.45
CA MET A 51 8.70 -5.66 -0.08
C MET A 51 8.86 -6.92 -0.93
N ALA A 52 7.77 -7.61 -1.28
CA ALA A 52 7.82 -8.74 -2.21
C ALA A 52 8.34 -8.31 -3.59
N VAL A 53 7.83 -7.21 -4.13
CA VAL A 53 8.25 -6.65 -5.42
C VAL A 53 9.68 -6.13 -5.37
N LYS A 54 10.10 -5.49 -4.27
CA LYS A 54 11.49 -5.09 -4.05
C LYS A 54 12.44 -6.29 -4.14
N LYS A 55 12.11 -7.41 -3.49
CA LYS A 55 12.91 -8.65 -3.55
C LYS A 55 12.95 -9.25 -4.95
N ALA A 56 11.82 -9.26 -5.66
CA ALA A 56 11.78 -9.68 -7.07
C ALA A 56 12.71 -8.80 -7.94
N CYS A 57 12.64 -7.47 -7.77
CA CYS A 57 13.49 -6.54 -8.50
C CYS A 57 14.99 -6.71 -8.18
N GLN A 58 15.32 -7.00 -6.91
CA GLN A 58 16.69 -7.28 -6.50
C GLN A 58 17.23 -8.55 -7.18
N ALA A 59 16.47 -9.65 -7.14
CA ALA A 59 16.84 -10.88 -7.84
C ALA A 59 16.98 -10.68 -9.35
N MET A 60 16.14 -9.83 -9.96
CA MET A 60 16.30 -9.46 -11.37
C MET A 60 17.60 -8.69 -11.61
N LYS A 61 17.92 -7.72 -10.76
CA LYS A 61 19.15 -6.93 -10.88
C LYS A 61 20.41 -7.76 -10.70
N GLU A 62 20.42 -8.72 -9.77
CA GLU A 62 21.54 -9.65 -9.60
C GLU A 62 21.80 -10.45 -10.88
N ARG A 63 20.75 -10.87 -11.60
CA ARG A 63 20.89 -11.55 -12.90
C ARG A 63 21.37 -10.63 -14.02
N LEU A 64 21.00 -9.35 -13.97
CA LEU A 64 21.38 -8.36 -14.97
C LEU A 64 22.74 -7.69 -14.68
N GLU A 65 23.25 -7.80 -13.45
CA GLU A 65 24.47 -7.15 -12.99
C GLU A 65 25.68 -7.37 -13.93
N PRO A 66 25.98 -8.61 -14.38
CA PRO A 66 27.11 -8.85 -15.28
C PRO A 66 27.01 -8.06 -16.59
N TYR A 67 25.79 -7.90 -17.11
CA TYR A 67 25.51 -7.18 -18.35
C TYR A 67 25.60 -5.66 -18.16
N MET A 68 25.17 -5.18 -17.00
CA MET A 68 25.31 -3.78 -16.61
C MET A 68 26.80 -3.40 -16.45
N TYR A 69 27.62 -4.27 -15.85
CA TYR A 69 29.07 -4.05 -15.74
C TYR A 69 29.79 -4.14 -17.07
N ALA A 70 29.41 -5.10 -17.93
CA ALA A 70 30.00 -5.25 -19.26
C ALA A 70 29.68 -4.06 -20.19
N ASN A 71 28.51 -3.44 -20.03
CA ASN A 71 28.09 -2.29 -20.81
C ASN A 71 27.47 -1.18 -19.93
N PRO A 72 28.28 -0.41 -19.17
CA PRO A 72 27.76 0.56 -18.21
C PRO A 72 27.07 1.78 -18.87
N LYS A 73 27.31 2.00 -20.16
CA LYS A 73 26.64 3.05 -20.96
C LYS A 73 25.40 2.54 -21.70
N GLY A 74 25.14 1.23 -21.63
CA GLY A 74 23.95 0.62 -22.21
C GLY A 74 22.69 1.12 -21.53
N ASN A 75 21.56 0.99 -22.23
CA ASN A 75 20.25 1.19 -21.62
C ASN A 75 19.67 -0.15 -21.13
N TRP A 76 18.51 -0.06 -20.49
CA TRP A 76 17.77 -1.23 -19.99
C TRP A 76 17.54 -2.30 -21.08
N GLU A 77 17.16 -1.88 -22.29
CA GLU A 77 16.90 -2.78 -23.41
C GLU A 77 18.16 -3.53 -23.85
N ASP A 78 19.31 -2.89 -23.83
CA ASP A 78 20.60 -3.51 -24.19
C ASP A 78 20.96 -4.62 -23.19
N TRP A 79 20.82 -4.36 -21.89
CA TRP A 79 21.14 -5.35 -20.84
C TRP A 79 20.17 -6.53 -20.86
N VAL A 80 18.88 -6.26 -21.00
CA VAL A 80 17.84 -7.30 -21.10
C VAL A 80 18.05 -8.17 -22.35
N ARG A 81 18.38 -7.55 -23.49
CA ARG A 81 18.65 -8.28 -24.74
C ARG A 81 19.90 -9.16 -24.61
N ALA A 82 20.97 -8.64 -24.01
CA ALA A 82 22.20 -9.41 -23.79
C ALA A 82 21.94 -10.61 -22.87
N ALA A 83 21.23 -10.41 -21.75
CA ALA A 83 20.82 -11.48 -20.84
C ALA A 83 19.95 -12.55 -21.53
N TYR A 84 19.02 -12.13 -22.40
CA TYR A 84 18.19 -13.03 -23.17
C TYR A 84 19.00 -13.91 -24.14
N ILE A 85 19.94 -13.30 -24.89
CA ILE A 85 20.81 -14.03 -25.84
C ILE A 85 21.66 -15.07 -25.10
N ASP A 86 22.12 -14.74 -23.90
CA ASP A 86 22.89 -15.63 -23.04
C ASP A 86 22.03 -16.66 -22.29
N ARG A 87 20.70 -16.66 -22.53
CA ARG A 87 19.72 -17.57 -21.94
C ARG A 87 19.62 -17.45 -20.41
N VAL A 88 19.86 -16.26 -19.87
CA VAL A 88 19.58 -15.93 -18.47
C VAL A 88 18.08 -15.76 -18.28
N SER A 89 17.52 -16.39 -17.24
CA SER A 89 16.09 -16.28 -16.95
C SER A 89 15.72 -14.86 -16.52
N LEU A 90 14.75 -14.26 -17.23
CA LEU A 90 14.20 -12.93 -16.96
C LEU A 90 12.82 -12.99 -16.27
N SER A 91 12.54 -14.12 -15.60
CA SER A 91 11.37 -14.27 -14.73
C SER A 91 11.82 -14.58 -13.31
N VAL A 92 11.27 -13.84 -12.34
CA VAL A 92 11.60 -13.94 -10.93
C VAL A 92 10.32 -13.81 -10.11
N THR A 93 10.28 -14.52 -8.99
CA THR A 93 9.26 -14.35 -7.96
C THR A 93 9.87 -13.63 -6.76
N GLY A 94 9.04 -12.89 -6.03
CA GLY A 94 9.43 -12.22 -4.80
C GLY A 94 8.49 -12.62 -3.67
N PHE A 95 9.03 -12.74 -2.46
CA PHE A 95 8.26 -13.15 -1.30
C PHE A 95 8.69 -12.37 -0.06
N HIS A 96 7.72 -11.85 0.69
CA HIS A 96 7.97 -11.16 1.94
C HIS A 96 7.09 -11.72 3.06
N LYS A 97 7.70 -11.84 4.22
CA LYS A 97 7.10 -12.21 5.49
C LYS A 97 7.58 -11.18 6.50
N VAL A 98 6.64 -10.64 7.27
CA VAL A 98 6.96 -9.84 8.45
C VAL A 98 7.39 -10.81 9.55
N GLU A 99 8.60 -10.63 10.05
CA GLU A 99 9.15 -11.49 11.10
C GLU A 99 8.73 -10.98 12.49
N ASP A 100 8.79 -11.87 13.48
CA ASP A 100 8.60 -11.55 14.90
C ASP A 100 7.24 -10.94 15.28
N LEU A 101 6.17 -11.29 14.57
CA LEU A 101 4.79 -11.02 14.97
C LEU A 101 4.21 -12.22 15.74
N HIS A 102 3.94 -12.03 17.03
CA HIS A 102 3.34 -13.04 17.90
C HIS A 102 2.64 -12.38 19.08
N TYR A 103 1.53 -12.96 19.55
CA TYR A 103 0.86 -12.51 20.77
C TYR A 103 0.28 -13.70 21.53
N ASP A 104 0.65 -13.81 22.81
CA ASP A 104 0.11 -14.80 23.72
C ASP A 104 -1.06 -14.16 24.49
N TRP A 105 -2.29 -14.58 24.16
CA TRP A 105 -3.52 -14.08 24.78
C TRP A 105 -3.70 -14.53 26.23
N GLU A 106 -3.13 -15.67 26.63
CA GLU A 106 -3.22 -16.16 28.01
C GLU A 106 -2.27 -15.37 28.92
N LYS A 107 -1.06 -15.10 28.43
CA LYS A 107 -0.05 -14.36 29.18
C LYS A 107 -0.11 -12.84 28.99
N ASN A 108 -0.90 -12.37 28.02
CA ASN A 108 -1.02 -10.96 27.64
C ASN A 108 0.35 -10.32 27.28
N VAL A 109 1.20 -11.06 26.57
CA VAL A 109 2.55 -10.63 26.17
C VAL A 109 2.83 -10.95 24.71
N GLY A 110 3.64 -10.12 24.07
CA GLY A 110 4.10 -10.31 22.70
C GLY A 110 4.06 -9.02 21.90
N ARG A 111 4.31 -9.15 20.60
CA ARG A 111 4.29 -8.09 19.61
C ARG A 111 3.24 -8.41 18.52
N PRO A 112 1.98 -7.95 18.71
CA PRO A 112 0.90 -8.23 17.75
C PRO A 112 0.98 -7.35 16.49
N TYR A 113 1.66 -6.21 16.55
CA TYR A 113 1.75 -5.23 15.47
C TYR A 113 3.22 -4.89 15.16
N ASP A 114 3.51 -4.60 13.89
CA ASP A 114 4.87 -4.29 13.46
C ASP A 114 5.25 -2.84 13.83
N TYR A 115 4.33 -1.92 13.61
CA TYR A 115 4.44 -0.51 13.98
C TYR A 115 3.03 0.07 14.22
N PHE A 116 2.97 1.32 14.66
CA PHE A 116 1.73 2.07 14.84
C PHE A 116 1.79 3.34 13.99
N SER A 117 0.67 3.68 13.35
CA SER A 117 0.47 4.99 12.74
C SER A 117 -0.23 5.91 13.74
N PHE A 118 0.33 7.09 13.95
CA PHE A 118 -0.21 8.05 14.91
C PHE A 118 -0.85 9.25 14.20
N GLY A 119 -1.75 9.93 14.88
CA GLY A 119 -2.29 11.18 14.38
C GLY A 119 -3.24 11.83 15.36
N THR A 120 -3.61 13.07 15.05
CA THR A 120 -4.56 13.87 15.80
C THR A 120 -5.42 14.70 14.86
N ALA A 121 -6.64 14.98 15.27
CA ALA A 121 -7.57 15.83 14.54
C ALA A 121 -8.30 16.76 15.50
N ALA A 122 -8.52 18.00 15.05
CA ALA A 122 -9.35 18.99 15.74
C ALA A 122 -10.39 19.54 14.76
N THR A 123 -11.66 19.45 15.13
CA THR A 123 -12.80 19.87 14.30
C THR A 123 -13.64 20.91 15.04
N GLU A 124 -13.97 22.00 14.35
CA GLU A 124 -14.89 23.03 14.82
C GLU A 124 -16.22 22.90 14.07
N VAL A 125 -17.33 22.92 14.82
CA VAL A 125 -18.69 22.78 14.28
C VAL A 125 -19.60 23.87 14.84
N GLU A 126 -20.54 24.32 14.01
CA GLU A 126 -21.67 25.16 14.41
C GLU A 126 -22.93 24.30 14.44
N ILE A 127 -23.75 24.44 15.49
CA ILE A 127 -25.01 23.68 15.63
C ILE A 127 -26.19 24.65 15.69
N ASP A 128 -27.26 24.31 14.98
CA ASP A 128 -28.55 24.98 15.14
C ASP A 128 -29.33 24.32 16.28
N CYS A 129 -29.38 25.01 17.42
CA CYS A 129 -30.06 24.53 18.61
C CYS A 129 -31.59 24.38 18.46
N LEU A 130 -32.21 24.94 17.43
CA LEU A 130 -33.64 24.83 17.19
C LEU A 130 -34.00 23.63 16.32
N THR A 131 -33.15 23.29 15.34
CA THR A 131 -33.42 22.22 14.35
C THR A 131 -32.62 20.95 14.58
N GLY A 132 -31.49 21.04 15.29
CA GLY A 132 -30.54 19.95 15.44
C GLY A 132 -29.60 19.79 14.24
N ASP A 133 -29.66 20.68 13.25
CA ASP A 133 -28.71 20.72 12.14
C ASP A 133 -27.32 21.18 12.60
N HIS A 134 -26.29 20.86 11.82
CA HIS A 134 -24.93 21.29 12.10
C HIS A 134 -24.09 21.49 10.83
N HIS A 135 -23.10 22.37 10.94
CA HIS A 135 -22.14 22.65 9.88
C HIS A 135 -20.72 22.48 10.41
N VAL A 136 -19.87 21.76 9.66
CA VAL A 136 -18.43 21.67 9.96
C VAL A 136 -17.74 22.91 9.42
N ILE A 137 -17.25 23.78 10.32
CA ILE A 137 -16.56 25.02 9.95
C ILE A 137 -15.17 24.71 9.42
N LYS A 138 -14.40 23.88 10.15
CA LYS A 138 -13.04 23.49 9.78
C LYS A 138 -12.59 22.23 10.50
N THR A 139 -11.65 21.54 9.88
CA THR A 139 -10.91 20.42 10.49
C THR A 139 -9.42 20.58 10.21
N HIS A 140 -8.59 20.38 11.24
CA HIS A 140 -7.15 20.23 11.11
C HIS A 140 -6.77 18.80 11.47
N ILE A 141 -5.97 18.15 10.62
CA ILE A 141 -5.49 16.78 10.83
C ILE A 141 -3.96 16.78 10.69
N VAL A 142 -3.29 16.11 11.63
CA VAL A 142 -1.86 15.79 11.54
C VAL A 142 -1.72 14.28 11.69
N MET A 143 -1.10 13.63 10.71
CA MET A 143 -0.87 12.19 10.69
C MET A 143 0.61 11.90 10.52
N ASP A 144 1.14 11.00 11.34
CA ASP A 144 2.44 10.37 11.14
C ASP A 144 2.27 9.17 10.18
N VAL A 145 2.72 9.37 8.95
CA VAL A 145 2.74 8.36 7.88
C VAL A 145 4.16 7.91 7.54
N GLY A 146 5.15 8.27 8.37
CA GLY A 146 6.57 8.10 8.06
C GLY A 146 6.96 8.77 6.74
N ASP A 147 7.91 8.17 6.03
CA ASP A 147 8.32 8.59 4.69
C ASP A 147 7.31 8.09 3.64
N SER A 148 6.30 8.91 3.37
CA SER A 148 5.26 8.60 2.38
C SER A 148 5.85 8.21 1.02
N LEU A 149 5.43 7.04 0.51
CA LEU A 149 5.75 6.60 -0.86
C LEU A 149 5.07 7.46 -1.92
N ASN A 150 3.87 7.97 -1.60
CA ASN A 150 3.10 8.82 -2.49
C ASN A 150 2.19 9.75 -1.68
N PRO A 151 2.64 11.00 -1.39
CA PRO A 151 1.90 11.91 -0.54
C PRO A 151 0.49 12.23 -1.04
N ALA A 152 0.29 12.28 -2.36
CA ALA A 152 -1.02 12.56 -2.93
C ALA A 152 -2.03 11.43 -2.63
N ILE A 153 -1.58 10.17 -2.70
CA ILE A 153 -2.43 9.02 -2.35
C ILE A 153 -2.68 9.00 -0.84
N ASP A 154 -1.65 9.23 -0.03
CA ASP A 154 -1.76 9.12 1.43
C ASP A 154 -2.65 10.22 2.02
N VAL A 155 -2.55 11.46 1.53
CA VAL A 155 -3.49 12.54 1.87
C VAL A 155 -4.92 12.16 1.49
N GLY A 156 -5.13 11.64 0.28
CA GLY A 156 -6.47 11.20 -0.15
C GLY A 156 -7.04 10.06 0.71
N GLN A 157 -6.21 9.16 1.23
CA GLN A 157 -6.64 8.15 2.20
C GLN A 157 -7.05 8.75 3.54
N ILE A 158 -6.29 9.74 4.04
CA ILE A 158 -6.60 10.43 5.30
C ILE A 158 -7.92 11.19 5.17
N GLU A 159 -8.12 11.94 4.09
CA GLU A 159 -9.35 12.68 3.82
C GLU A 159 -10.56 11.76 3.67
N GLY A 160 -10.42 10.69 2.87
CA GLY A 160 -11.48 9.71 2.68
C GLY A 160 -11.85 8.97 3.96
N GLY A 161 -10.85 8.53 4.74
CA GLY A 161 -11.05 7.86 6.02
C GLY A 161 -11.69 8.78 7.06
N PHE A 162 -11.29 10.06 7.09
CA PHE A 162 -11.91 11.06 7.96
C PHE A 162 -13.39 11.27 7.63
N ILE A 163 -13.73 11.47 6.35
CA ILE A 163 -15.12 11.70 5.93
C ILE A 163 -15.99 10.45 6.15
N GLN A 164 -15.46 9.25 5.95
CA GLN A 164 -16.16 8.01 6.29
C GLN A 164 -16.43 7.91 7.80
N GLY A 165 -15.45 8.22 8.65
CA GLY A 165 -15.64 8.27 10.10
C GLY A 165 -16.66 9.32 10.52
N TYR A 166 -16.59 10.51 9.94
CA TYR A 166 -17.58 11.58 10.17
C TYR A 166 -19.01 11.13 9.80
N GLY A 167 -19.18 10.51 8.64
CA GLY A 167 -20.45 9.92 8.22
C GLY A 167 -20.97 8.91 9.25
N MET A 168 -20.13 7.94 9.63
CA MET A 168 -20.45 6.92 10.63
C MET A 168 -20.92 7.49 11.97
N PHE A 169 -20.29 8.56 12.46
CA PHE A 169 -20.60 9.09 13.79
C PHE A 169 -21.78 10.08 13.82
N VAL A 170 -22.09 10.70 12.68
CA VAL A 170 -22.97 11.88 12.68
C VAL A 170 -24.15 11.77 11.72
N LEU A 171 -24.00 11.07 10.59
CA LEU A 171 -24.99 11.09 9.51
C LEU A 171 -25.61 9.72 9.22
N GLU A 172 -24.84 8.65 9.34
CA GLU A 172 -25.24 7.31 8.93
C GLU A 172 -26.07 6.64 10.03
N ASP A 173 -27.35 6.41 9.75
CA ASP A 173 -28.28 5.70 10.64
C ASP A 173 -28.89 4.47 9.95
N HIS A 174 -28.89 3.34 10.65
CA HIS A 174 -29.44 2.07 10.16
C HIS A 174 -30.71 1.71 10.94
N GLN A 175 -31.86 2.03 10.35
CA GLN A 175 -33.15 1.75 10.96
C GLN A 175 -33.62 0.32 10.63
N ILE A 176 -33.65 -0.52 11.66
CA ILE A 176 -34.11 -1.91 11.55
C ILE A 176 -35.50 -2.01 12.16
N THR A 177 -36.51 -2.30 11.34
CA THR A 177 -37.87 -2.54 11.83
C THR A 177 -37.96 -3.88 12.57
N PRO A 178 -38.64 -3.96 13.72
CA PRO A 178 -38.88 -5.23 14.40
C PRO A 178 -39.63 -6.21 13.50
N ARG A 179 -39.19 -7.47 13.46
CA ARG A 179 -40.01 -8.56 12.90
C ARG A 179 -41.05 -8.96 13.92
N VAL A 180 -42.32 -8.75 13.62
CA VAL A 180 -43.43 -9.33 14.38
C VAL A 180 -43.46 -10.83 14.05
N ILE A 181 -43.26 -11.66 15.07
CA ILE A 181 -43.38 -13.14 15.00
C ILE A 181 -44.83 -13.52 15.28
#